data_AF-A0A317HNB5-F1
#
_entry.id   AF-A0A317HNB5-F1
#
_cell.length_a   1.000
_cell.length_b   1.000
_cell.length_c   1.000
_cell.angle_alpha   90.00
_cell.angle_beta   90.00
_cell.angle_gamma   90.00
#
_symmetry.space_group_name_H-M   'P 1'
#
loop_
_entity.id
_entity.type
_entity.pdbx_description
1 polymer ?
#
loop_
_entity_poly.entity_id
_entity_poly.type
_entity_poly.pdbx_seq_one_letter_code
_entity_poly.pdbx_strand_id
1 'polypeptide(L)'
;MTTSHSAETRRGPEPPDISEKGGMKGGQPQRADCRLFMQLLAFGGCTDSTALVRTLSGAAIAGVLYEDMNDPRGVALLTLSEDPAFFL
;
A
#
# COMPACT_ATOMS: atom_id res chain seq x y z
N MET A 1 34.35 -4.64 -19.62
CA MET A 1 33.32 -4.92 -20.64
C MET A 1 31.98 -4.93 -19.93
N THR A 2 31.29 -3.79 -19.89
CA THR A 2 29.95 -3.65 -19.32
C THR A 2 28.93 -4.01 -20.39
N THR A 3 28.26 -5.15 -20.23
CA THR A 3 27.19 -5.60 -21.13
C THR A 3 25.97 -4.72 -20.94
N SER A 4 25.75 -3.81 -21.90
CA SER A 4 24.49 -3.10 -22.10
C SER A 4 23.41 -4.12 -22.42
N HIS A 5 22.43 -4.30 -21.53
CA HIS A 5 21.19 -4.98 -21.87
C HIS A 5 20.37 -4.05 -22.77
N SER A 6 20.53 -4.21 -24.08
CA SER A 6 19.62 -3.64 -25.08
C SER A 6 18.26 -4.27 -24.86
N ALA A 7 17.35 -3.57 -24.18
CA ALA A 7 15.97 -4.02 -24.03
C ALA A 7 15.33 -4.05 -25.41
N GLU A 8 15.12 -5.25 -25.96
CA GLU A 8 14.31 -5.44 -27.15
C GLU A 8 12.96 -4.75 -26.96
N THR A 9 12.68 -3.77 -27.81
CA THR A 9 11.45 -3.00 -27.81
C THR A 9 10.29 -3.94 -28.13
N ARG A 10 9.56 -4.39 -27.10
CA ARG A 10 8.34 -5.19 -27.28
C ARG A 10 7.40 -4.42 -28.22
N ARG A 11 7.03 -5.01 -29.36
CA ARG A 11 5.90 -4.55 -30.20
C ARG A 11 4.59 -4.82 -29.47
N GLY A 12 4.28 -3.97 -28.51
CA GLY A 12 3.01 -3.91 -27.79
C GLY A 12 2.57 -2.45 -27.67
N PRO A 13 1.34 -2.17 -27.21
CA PRO A 13 0.95 -0.81 -26.86
C PRO A 13 1.96 -0.21 -25.89
N GLU A 14 2.14 1.11 -25.97
CA GLU A 14 2.99 1.84 -25.04
C GLU A 14 2.63 1.46 -23.59
N PRO A 15 3.62 1.26 -22.70
CA PRO A 15 3.35 0.95 -21.31
C PRO A 15 2.35 1.97 -20.72
N PRO A 16 1.33 1.52 -19.97
CA PRO A 16 0.37 2.44 -19.40
C PRO A 16 1.07 3.41 -18.44
N ASP A 17 0.72 4.69 -18.54
CA ASP A 17 1.10 5.69 -17.55
C ASP A 17 0.39 5.38 -16.22
N ILE A 18 1.14 4.77 -15.31
CA ILE A 18 0.70 4.38 -13.97
C ILE A 18 0.98 5.46 -12.91
N SER A 19 1.32 6.70 -13.31
CA SER A 19 1.37 7.81 -12.35
C SER A 19 -0.04 8.19 -11.89
N GLU A 20 -0.18 8.49 -10.60
CA GLU A 20 -1.38 9.13 -10.08
C GLU A 20 -1.50 10.52 -10.68
N LYS A 21 -2.74 10.91 -11.03
CA LYS A 21 -3.07 12.22 -11.61
C LYS A 21 -4.06 12.90 -10.69
N GLY A 22 -3.63 13.99 -10.08
CA GLY A 22 -4.47 14.82 -9.22
C GLY A 22 -5.02 16.05 -9.93
N GLY A 23 -5.91 16.77 -9.24
CA GLY A 23 -6.46 18.04 -9.73
C GLY A 23 -5.44 19.18 -9.80
N MET A 24 -5.91 20.37 -10.17
CA MET A 24 -5.08 21.58 -10.24
C MET A 24 -4.73 22.10 -8.85
N LYS A 25 -3.46 22.42 -8.59
CA LYS A 25 -3.00 23.11 -7.39
C LYS A 25 -2.07 24.26 -7.80
N GLY A 26 -2.46 25.50 -7.50
CA GLY A 26 -1.70 26.67 -7.94
C GLY A 26 -1.59 26.82 -9.46
N GLY A 27 -2.59 26.35 -10.22
CA GLY A 27 -2.59 26.42 -11.68
C GLY A 27 -1.75 25.33 -12.37
N GLN A 28 -1.23 24.35 -11.64
CA GLN A 28 -0.48 23.22 -12.20
C GLN A 28 -1.19 21.88 -11.91
N PRO A 29 -1.23 20.94 -12.88
CA PRO A 29 -1.69 19.57 -12.64
C PRO A 29 -0.78 18.85 -11.64
N GLN A 30 -1.37 18.05 -10.75
CA GLN A 30 -0.61 17.23 -9.81
C GLN A 30 -0.34 15.83 -10.40
N ARG A 31 0.85 15.30 -10.17
CA ARG A 31 1.24 13.93 -10.50
C ARG A 31 2.08 13.32 -9.38
N ALA A 32 1.93 12.01 -9.16
CA ALA A 32 2.79 11.23 -8.28
C ALA A 32 3.14 9.88 -8.91
N ASP A 33 4.38 9.44 -8.76
CA ASP A 33 4.86 8.13 -9.21
C ASP A 33 5.28 7.23 -8.05
N CYS A 34 5.12 7.71 -6.80
CA CYS A 34 5.32 6.92 -5.59
C CYS A 34 4.41 5.70 -5.57
N ARG A 35 4.89 4.64 -4.92
CA ARG A 35 4.17 3.37 -4.82
C ARG A 35 3.91 3.09 -3.36
N LEU A 36 2.65 2.77 -3.06
CA LEU A 36 2.24 2.33 -1.74
C LEU A 36 1.93 0.84 -1.80
N PHE A 37 2.76 0.05 -1.13
CA PHE A 37 2.56 -1.38 -0.95
C PHE A 37 1.69 -1.59 0.30
N MET A 38 0.71 -2.48 0.21
CA MET A 38 -0.27 -2.70 1.26
C MET A 38 -0.38 -4.20 1.58
N GLN A 39 -0.47 -4.53 2.87
CA GLN A 39 -0.81 -5.88 3.33
C GLN A 39 -2.03 -5.80 4.23
N LEU A 40 -3.07 -6.56 3.89
CA LEU A 40 -4.28 -6.71 4.70
C LEU A 40 -4.33 -8.10 5.31
N LEU A 41 -4.31 -8.18 6.64
CA LEU A 41 -4.46 -9.42 7.39
C LEU A 41 -5.78 -9.38 8.17
N ALA A 42 -6.60 -10.42 8.02
CA ALA A 42 -7.88 -10.54 8.73
C ALA A 42 -7.80 -11.64 9.79
N PHE A 43 -8.28 -11.34 10.99
CA PHE A 43 -8.29 -12.24 12.14
C PHE A 43 -9.71 -12.34 12.70
N GLY A 44 -10.22 -13.56 12.85
CA GLY A 44 -11.49 -13.83 13.53
C GLY A 44 -11.30 -14.07 15.02
N GLY A 45 -12.38 -13.98 15.79
CA GLY A 45 -12.36 -14.23 17.25
C GLY A 45 -11.62 -13.15 18.06
N CYS A 46 -11.39 -11.99 17.48
CA CYS A 46 -10.80 -10.82 18.12
C CYS A 46 -11.91 -9.94 18.71
N THR A 47 -12.33 -10.23 19.94
CA THR A 47 -13.43 -9.52 20.60
C THR A 47 -13.02 -8.24 21.34
N ASP A 48 -11.72 -7.99 21.50
CA ASP A 48 -11.18 -6.78 22.13
C ASP A 48 -10.16 -6.09 21.21
N SER A 49 -10.70 -5.25 20.33
CA SER A 49 -9.92 -4.36 19.44
C SER A 49 -9.15 -3.28 20.20
N THR A 50 -9.59 -2.90 21.40
CA THR A 50 -8.95 -1.82 22.18
C THR A 50 -7.57 -2.24 22.65
N ALA A 51 -7.39 -3.51 23.05
CA ALA A 51 -6.08 -4.09 23.35
C ALA A 51 -5.13 -4.05 22.14
N LEU A 52 -5.66 -4.31 20.94
CA LEU A 52 -4.89 -4.25 19.70
C LEU A 52 -4.47 -2.82 19.37
N VAL A 53 -5.40 -1.85 19.46
CA VAL A 53 -5.10 -0.42 19.23
C VAL A 53 -3.98 0.05 20.16
N ARG A 54 -4.02 -0.30 21.45
CA ARG A 54 -2.97 0.08 22.43
C ARG A 54 -1.60 -0.46 22.03
N THR A 55 -1.56 -1.71 21.59
CA THR A 55 -0.30 -2.36 21.19
C THR A 55 0.23 -1.78 19.88
N LEU A 56 -0.65 -1.62 18.88
CA LEU A 56 -0.30 -1.08 17.57
C LEU A 56 0.08 0.39 17.60
N SER A 57 -0.46 1.17 18.54
CA SER A 57 -0.05 2.58 18.74
C SER A 57 1.43 2.72 19.12
N GLY A 58 2.01 1.68 19.72
CA GLY A 58 3.45 1.61 20.01
C GLY A 58 4.28 1.03 18.87
N ALA A 59 3.66 0.45 17.84
CA ALA A 59 4.35 -0.09 16.69
C ALA A 59 4.69 1.05 15.71
N ALA A 60 5.94 1.10 15.26
CA ALA A 60 6.39 2.06 14.25
C ALA A 60 5.98 1.61 12.82
N ILE A 61 4.70 1.30 12.64
CA ILE A 61 4.14 0.80 11.37
C ILE A 61 2.96 1.69 10.99
N ALA A 62 2.95 2.19 9.76
CA ALA A 62 1.80 2.90 9.23
C ALA A 62 0.68 1.90 8.92
N GLY A 63 -0.51 2.11 9.49
CA GLY A 63 -1.61 1.19 9.29
C GLY A 63 -2.94 1.64 9.87
N VAL A 64 -3.97 0.85 9.59
CA VAL A 64 -5.36 1.02 10.02
C VAL A 64 -5.87 -0.30 10.56
N LEU A 65 -6.53 -0.26 11.72
CA LEU A 65 -7.28 -1.39 12.26
C LEU A 65 -8.76 -1.20 11.94
N TYR A 66 -9.36 -2.15 11.24
CA TYR A 66 -10.79 -2.22 10.97
C TYR A 66 -11.46 -3.21 11.91
N GLU A 67 -12.58 -2.81 12.48
CA GLU A 67 -13.52 -3.70 13.16
C GLU A 67 -14.61 -4.16 12.18
N ASP A 68 -15.16 -5.34 12.42
CA ASP A 68 -16.42 -5.80 11.83
C ASP A 68 -16.51 -5.75 10.29
N MET A 69 -15.37 -5.84 9.59
CA MET A 69 -15.33 -5.69 8.12
C MET A 69 -16.13 -6.79 7.40
N ASN A 70 -15.96 -8.05 7.84
CA ASN A 70 -16.68 -9.22 7.31
C ASN A 70 -17.05 -10.26 8.39
N ASP A 71 -16.49 -10.12 9.60
CA ASP A 71 -16.77 -10.96 10.78
C ASP A 71 -17.09 -10.00 11.95
N PRO A 72 -18.31 -10.02 12.52
CA PRO A 72 -18.69 -9.17 13.66
C PRO A 72 -17.91 -9.42 14.96
N ARG A 73 -17.03 -10.44 14.96
CA ARG A 73 -16.10 -10.74 16.06
C ARG A 73 -14.66 -10.77 15.57
N GLY A 74 -14.39 -10.14 14.43
CA GLY A 74 -13.08 -10.12 13.79
C GLY A 74 -12.58 -8.71 13.58
N VAL A 75 -11.30 -8.63 13.25
CA VAL A 75 -10.60 -7.39 12.90
C VAL A 75 -9.79 -7.60 11.63
N ALA A 76 -9.48 -6.51 10.93
CA ALA A 76 -8.50 -6.51 9.86
C ALA A 76 -7.44 -5.43 10.09
N LEU A 77 -6.17 -5.81 10.00
CA LEU A 77 -5.04 -4.89 10.07
C LEU A 77 -4.52 -4.63 8.66
N LEU A 78 -4.68 -3.39 8.19
CA LEU A 78 -4.07 -2.89 6.97
C LEU A 78 -2.76 -2.20 7.34
N THR A 79 -1.64 -2.66 6.80
CA THR A 79 -0.33 -2.00 6.91
C THR A 79 0.11 -1.50 5.54
N LEU A 80 0.87 -0.41 5.52
CA LEU A 80 1.28 0.26 4.28
C LEU A 80 2.73 0.77 4.35
N SER A 81 3.46 0.66 3.23
CA SER A 81 4.86 1.08 3.11
C SER A 81 5.17 1.52 1.68
N GLU A 82 6.07 2.48 1.51
CA GLU A 82 6.64 2.83 0.20
C GLU A 82 7.82 1.92 -0.20
N ASP A 83 8.37 1.17 0.75
CA ASP A 83 9.44 0.19 0.49
C ASP A 83 8.84 -1.13 -0.05
N PRO A 84 9.16 -1.53 -1.29
CA PRO A 84 8.67 -2.78 -1.89
C PRO A 84 9.09 -4.04 -1.12
N ALA A 85 10.15 -4.00 -0.32
CA ALA A 85 10.67 -5.15 0.42
C ALA A 85 10.07 -5.29 1.83
N PHE A 86 9.24 -4.35 2.29
CA PHE A 86 8.79 -4.29 3.68
C PHE A 86 7.98 -5.51 4.14
N PHE A 87 7.33 -6.23 3.23
CA PHE A 87 6.44 -7.36 3.54
C PHE A 87 6.98 -8.74 3.10
N LEU A 88 8.24 -8.82 2.67
CA LEU A 88 8.87 -10.04 2.14
C LEU A 88 9.68 -10.81 3.20
#